data_AF-A0A0G1UN65-F1
#
_entry.id   AF-A0A0G1UN65-F1
#
_cell.length_a   1.000
_cell.length_b   1.000
_cell.length_c   1.000
_cell.angle_alpha   90.00
_cell.angle_beta   90.00
_cell.angle_gamma   90.00
#
_symmetry.space_group_name_H-M   'P 1'
#
loop_
_entity.id
_entity.type
_entity.pdbx_description
1 polymer ?
#
loop_
_entity_poly.entity_id
_entity_poly.type
_entity_poly.pdbx_seq_one_letter_code
_entity_poly.pdbx_strand_id
1 'polypeptide(L)'
;MGKGYRDWWLGMAADLLKDETSKDINGSIAELQTDNGFRWSPVSPNTSLLATAVGGLKFISADELERAHDAARAVSEVLHMQPHPDQAFYLNRDPSGNLIDSQSSSWFAFMPGQSKPIYYVFGLSSYLLATAAHGESKLLEDAEAFHSYYRNICGVATIEHPYSGKIGLASSMLYKLTGNPIFRDTAITAARYLIRRQSPDGRWTLEEFIKPDGSNALSVEADRTAEFVILLNAIHANLTEQTIG
;
A
#
# COMPACT_ATOMS: atom_id res chain seq x y z
N MET A 1 -14.31 -16.89 9.86
CA MET A 1 -13.21 -15.90 9.94
C MET A 1 -13.42 -14.94 8.79
N GLY A 2 -13.47 -13.63 9.05
CA GLY A 2 -13.87 -12.66 8.03
C GLY A 2 -12.84 -12.57 6.92
N LYS A 3 -13.28 -12.81 5.67
CA LYS A 3 -12.52 -12.51 4.44
C LYS A 3 -12.04 -11.05 4.53
N GLY A 4 -10.74 -10.78 4.52
CA GLY A 4 -10.21 -9.42 4.76
C GLY A 4 -8.74 -9.20 4.42
N TYR A 5 -8.19 -8.04 4.81
CA TYR A 5 -6.82 -7.57 4.52
C TYR A 5 -5.71 -8.61 4.73
N ARG A 6 -5.85 -9.48 5.75
CA ARG A 6 -4.88 -10.54 6.04
C ARG A 6 -4.80 -11.58 4.93
N ASP A 7 -5.92 -11.88 4.28
CA ASP A 7 -5.97 -12.88 3.20
C ASP A 7 -5.19 -12.42 1.98
N TRP A 8 -5.06 -11.10 1.78
CA TRP A 8 -4.29 -10.56 0.66
C TRP A 8 -2.79 -10.77 0.87
N TRP A 9 -2.30 -10.57 2.10
CA TRP A 9 -0.91 -10.87 2.46
C TRP A 9 -0.63 -12.36 2.47
N LEU A 10 -1.57 -13.18 2.96
CA LEU A 10 -1.47 -14.63 2.92
C LEU A 10 -1.45 -15.15 1.47
N GLY A 11 -2.29 -14.59 0.60
CA GLY A 11 -2.32 -14.92 -0.83
C GLY A 11 -0.99 -14.59 -1.52
N MET A 12 -0.48 -13.37 -1.32
CA MET A 12 0.84 -12.98 -1.85
C MET A 12 1.96 -13.90 -1.34
N ALA A 13 1.95 -14.29 -0.07
CA ALA A 13 2.92 -15.22 0.49
C ALA A 13 2.78 -16.63 -0.11
N ALA A 14 1.55 -17.11 -0.28
CA ALA A 14 1.26 -18.41 -0.89
C ALA A 14 1.72 -18.46 -2.36
N ASP A 15 1.48 -17.41 -3.14
CA ASP A 15 1.96 -17.29 -4.53
C ASP A 15 3.50 -17.37 -4.59
N LEU A 16 4.20 -16.63 -3.72
CA LEU A 16 5.67 -16.64 -3.65
C LEU A 16 6.22 -18.03 -3.29
N LEU A 17 5.53 -18.75 -2.40
CA LEU A 17 5.90 -20.11 -1.99
C LEU A 17 5.44 -21.19 -2.98
N LYS A 18 4.68 -20.80 -4.02
CA LYS A 18 4.02 -21.72 -4.96
C LYS A 18 3.13 -22.75 -4.24
N ASP A 19 2.47 -22.30 -3.19
CA ASP A 19 1.55 -23.11 -2.39
C ASP A 19 0.18 -23.20 -3.08
N GLU A 20 -0.41 -24.40 -3.14
CA GLU A 20 -1.68 -24.63 -3.83
C GLU A 20 -2.86 -23.88 -3.20
N THR A 21 -2.77 -23.54 -1.91
CA THR A 21 -3.77 -22.73 -1.21
C THR A 21 -3.91 -21.33 -1.79
N SER A 22 -2.91 -20.86 -2.56
CA SER A 22 -2.99 -19.56 -3.23
C SER A 22 -4.17 -19.49 -4.20
N LYS A 23 -4.53 -20.59 -4.87
CA LYS A 23 -5.67 -20.63 -5.81
C LYS A 23 -7.00 -20.27 -5.15
N ASP A 24 -7.28 -20.85 -3.99
CA ASP A 24 -8.54 -20.63 -3.27
C ASP A 24 -8.62 -19.20 -2.69
N ILE A 25 -7.48 -18.69 -2.21
CA ILE A 25 -7.35 -17.32 -1.73
C ILE A 25 -7.55 -16.35 -2.90
N ASN A 26 -6.90 -16.62 -4.04
CA ASN A 26 -6.96 -15.80 -5.24
C ASN A 26 -8.39 -15.70 -5.79
N GLY A 27 -9.11 -16.83 -5.84
CA GLY A 27 -10.53 -16.85 -6.20
C GLY A 27 -11.39 -16.01 -5.25
N SER A 28 -11.17 -16.14 -3.94
CA SER A 28 -11.91 -15.37 -2.93
C SER A 28 -11.64 -13.86 -3.02
N ILE A 29 -10.43 -13.45 -3.38
CA ILE A 29 -10.09 -12.03 -3.58
C ILE A 29 -10.67 -11.51 -4.90
N ALA A 30 -10.67 -12.33 -5.95
CA ALA A 30 -11.25 -11.96 -7.24
C ALA A 30 -12.75 -11.63 -7.14
N GLU A 31 -13.49 -12.29 -6.24
CA GLU A 31 -14.91 -11.97 -5.94
C GLU A 31 -15.11 -10.54 -5.39
N LEU A 32 -14.06 -9.92 -4.85
CA LEU A 32 -14.12 -8.56 -4.30
C LEU A 32 -13.89 -7.47 -5.35
N GLN A 33 -13.40 -7.83 -6.54
CA GLN A 33 -13.18 -6.91 -7.65
C GLN A 33 -14.52 -6.45 -8.24
N THR A 34 -14.59 -5.17 -8.58
CA THR A 34 -15.66 -4.52 -9.32
C THR A 34 -15.03 -3.64 -10.40
N ASP A 35 -15.85 -3.06 -11.27
CA ASP A 35 -15.40 -2.08 -12.27
C ASP A 35 -14.73 -0.86 -11.63
N ASN A 36 -15.05 -0.57 -10.36
CA ASN A 36 -14.54 0.56 -9.59
C ASN A 36 -13.44 0.16 -8.60
N GLY A 37 -12.73 -0.95 -8.83
CA GLY A 37 -11.66 -1.45 -7.96
C GLY A 37 -12.14 -2.52 -6.98
N PHE A 38 -11.64 -2.52 -5.74
CA PHE A 38 -11.90 -3.62 -4.80
C PHE A 38 -12.70 -3.20 -3.58
N ARG A 39 -13.60 -4.09 -3.18
CA ARG A 39 -14.33 -4.03 -1.90
C ARG A 39 -13.46 -4.59 -0.78
N TRP A 40 -13.64 -4.10 0.44
CA TRP A 40 -12.91 -4.62 1.61
C TRP A 40 -13.35 -6.02 2.02
N SER A 41 -14.63 -6.34 1.79
CA SER A 41 -15.23 -7.63 2.12
C SER A 41 -16.50 -7.84 1.27
N PRO A 42 -17.05 -9.06 1.21
CA PRO A 42 -18.25 -9.34 0.40
C PRO A 42 -19.48 -8.53 0.80
N VAL A 43 -19.55 -8.08 2.06
CA VAL A 43 -20.67 -7.30 2.61
C VAL A 43 -20.45 -5.79 2.52
N SER A 44 -19.26 -5.34 2.10
CA SER A 44 -19.01 -3.91 1.89
C SER A 44 -19.57 -3.51 0.52
N PRO A 45 -20.49 -2.53 0.45
CA PRO A 45 -20.99 -2.06 -0.84
C PRO A 45 -19.97 -1.19 -1.58
N ASN A 46 -19.04 -0.59 -0.85
CA ASN A 46 -18.13 0.43 -1.35
C ASN A 46 -16.78 -0.17 -1.73
N THR A 47 -16.11 0.42 -2.71
CA THR A 47 -14.69 0.15 -2.95
C THR A 47 -13.83 1.08 -2.11
N SER A 48 -12.63 0.64 -1.75
CA SER A 48 -11.66 1.48 -1.05
C SER A 48 -10.34 1.50 -1.80
N LEU A 49 -9.66 2.65 -1.77
CA LEU A 49 -8.35 2.83 -2.35
C LEU A 49 -7.34 1.82 -1.81
N LEU A 50 -7.38 1.56 -0.50
CA LEU A 50 -6.53 0.56 0.14
C LEU A 50 -6.81 -0.85 -0.38
N ALA A 51 -8.09 -1.20 -0.52
CA ALA A 51 -8.47 -2.48 -1.07
C ALA A 51 -8.00 -2.66 -2.50
N THR A 52 -8.22 -1.65 -3.33
CA THR A 52 -7.84 -1.68 -4.73
C THR A 52 -6.32 -1.77 -4.88
N ALA A 53 -5.56 -1.01 -4.11
CA ALA A 53 -4.10 -1.05 -4.14
C ALA A 53 -3.56 -2.44 -3.80
N VAL A 54 -4.01 -3.04 -2.69
CA VAL A 54 -3.47 -4.34 -2.27
C VAL A 54 -4.03 -5.50 -3.10
N GLY A 55 -5.30 -5.43 -3.52
CA GLY A 55 -5.88 -6.38 -4.46
C GLY A 55 -5.10 -6.41 -5.78
N GLY A 56 -4.77 -5.26 -6.33
CA GLY A 56 -3.92 -5.15 -7.52
C GLY A 56 -2.53 -5.77 -7.33
N LEU A 57 -1.85 -5.46 -6.21
CA LEU A 57 -0.54 -6.03 -5.90
C LEU A 57 -0.57 -7.56 -5.75
N LYS A 58 -1.66 -8.09 -5.18
CA LYS A 58 -1.90 -9.53 -5.12
C LYS A 58 -2.07 -10.14 -6.51
N PHE A 59 -2.68 -9.44 -7.47
CA PHE A 59 -2.80 -9.97 -8.84
C PHE A 59 -1.49 -9.85 -9.62
N ILE A 60 -0.61 -8.91 -9.25
CA ILE A 60 0.79 -8.92 -9.74
C ILE A 60 1.52 -10.16 -9.24
N SER A 61 1.40 -10.55 -7.95
CA SER A 61 2.06 -11.76 -7.44
C SER A 61 1.57 -13.05 -8.07
N ALA A 62 0.29 -13.06 -8.49
CA ALA A 62 -0.34 -14.20 -9.16
C ALA A 62 -0.13 -14.23 -10.68
N ASP A 63 0.64 -13.30 -11.26
CA ASP A 63 0.82 -13.14 -12.72
C ASP A 63 -0.50 -12.90 -13.50
N GLU A 64 -1.51 -12.35 -12.82
CA GLU A 64 -2.81 -11.98 -13.40
C GLU A 64 -2.81 -10.49 -13.79
N LEU A 65 -1.94 -10.13 -14.75
CA LEU A 65 -1.59 -8.74 -15.07
C LEU A 65 -2.79 -7.89 -15.53
N GLU A 66 -3.78 -8.47 -16.21
CA GLU A 66 -4.99 -7.73 -16.63
C GLU A 66 -5.76 -7.19 -15.42
N ARG A 67 -5.99 -8.02 -14.39
CA ARG A 67 -6.66 -7.58 -13.16
C ARG A 67 -5.83 -6.56 -12.39
N ALA A 68 -4.51 -6.73 -12.37
CA ALA A 68 -3.61 -5.77 -11.76
C ALA A 68 -3.68 -4.40 -12.45
N HIS A 69 -3.73 -4.37 -13.79
CA HIS A 69 -3.92 -3.14 -14.55
C HIS A 69 -5.28 -2.50 -14.29
N ASP A 70 -6.36 -3.28 -14.23
CA ASP A 70 -7.69 -2.73 -13.89
C ASP A 70 -7.69 -2.09 -12.50
N ALA A 71 -7.04 -2.73 -11.52
CA ALA A 71 -6.86 -2.15 -10.20
C ALA A 71 -6.04 -0.86 -10.24
N ALA A 72 -4.96 -0.83 -11.03
CA ALA A 72 -4.12 0.36 -11.19
C ALA A 72 -4.91 1.53 -11.81
N ARG A 73 -5.71 1.28 -12.85
CA ARG A 73 -6.60 2.30 -13.44
C ARG A 73 -7.62 2.82 -12.44
N ALA A 74 -8.24 1.93 -11.66
CA ALA A 74 -9.16 2.32 -10.60
C ALA A 74 -8.50 3.19 -9.51
N VAL A 75 -7.23 2.91 -9.16
CA VAL A 75 -6.43 3.75 -8.25
C VAL A 75 -6.13 5.12 -8.88
N SER A 76 -5.75 5.16 -10.15
CA SER A 76 -5.50 6.38 -10.91
C SER A 76 -6.76 7.26 -10.97
N GLU A 77 -7.93 6.70 -11.23
CA GLU A 77 -9.20 7.44 -11.25
C GLU A 77 -9.47 8.15 -9.91
N VAL A 78 -9.25 7.47 -8.78
CA VAL A 78 -9.45 8.09 -7.45
C VAL A 78 -8.57 9.32 -7.25
N LEU A 79 -7.34 9.32 -7.77
CA LEU A 79 -6.46 10.49 -7.74
C LEU A 79 -7.07 11.68 -8.49
N HIS A 80 -7.65 11.43 -9.67
CA HIS A 80 -8.20 12.48 -10.54
C HIS A 80 -9.60 12.96 -10.15
N MET A 81 -10.30 12.22 -9.29
CA MET A 81 -11.62 12.60 -8.79
C MET A 81 -11.56 13.59 -7.60
N GLN A 82 -10.39 13.85 -7.02
CA GLN A 82 -10.27 14.64 -5.78
C GLN A 82 -10.66 16.11 -6.00
N PRO A 83 -11.66 16.65 -5.26
CA PRO A 83 -12.11 18.03 -5.48
C PRO A 83 -11.16 19.08 -4.86
N HIS A 84 -10.72 18.85 -3.62
CA HIS A 84 -9.84 19.74 -2.85
C HIS A 84 -8.82 18.92 -2.05
N PRO A 85 -7.85 18.28 -2.74
CA PRO A 85 -6.94 17.32 -2.12
C PRO A 85 -6.06 17.93 -1.02
N ASP A 86 -5.85 19.26 -1.01
CA ASP A 86 -5.17 19.98 0.06
C ASP A 86 -5.96 20.04 1.38
N GLN A 87 -7.29 19.90 1.32
CA GLN A 87 -8.17 19.89 2.49
C GLN A 87 -8.52 18.47 2.94
N ALA A 88 -8.89 17.61 1.98
CA ALA A 88 -9.22 16.22 2.22
C ALA A 88 -8.95 15.37 0.98
N PHE A 89 -8.38 14.19 1.19
CA PHE A 89 -8.25 13.17 0.16
C PHE A 89 -9.18 12.01 0.47
N TYR A 90 -10.21 11.84 -0.35
CA TYR A 90 -11.23 10.81 -0.18
C TYR A 90 -10.75 9.48 -0.74
N LEU A 91 -10.94 8.42 0.03
CA LEU A 91 -10.34 7.11 -0.19
C LEU A 91 -11.32 6.09 -0.78
N ASN A 92 -12.62 6.33 -0.71
CA ASN A 92 -13.64 5.32 -1.00
C ASN A 92 -14.61 5.79 -2.07
N ARG A 93 -15.13 4.83 -2.85
CA ARG A 93 -16.18 5.05 -3.84
C ARG A 93 -17.44 4.28 -3.52
N ASP A 94 -18.59 4.88 -3.82
CA ASP A 94 -19.90 4.22 -3.72
C ASP A 94 -20.08 3.18 -4.85
N PRO A 95 -21.15 2.36 -4.84
CA PRO A 95 -21.40 1.37 -5.90
C PRO A 95 -21.56 1.98 -7.30
N SER A 96 -21.90 3.27 -7.40
CA SER A 96 -22.03 4.00 -8.66
C SER A 96 -20.69 4.57 -9.15
N GLY A 97 -19.61 4.41 -8.38
CA GLY A 97 -18.27 4.87 -8.72
C GLY A 97 -17.98 6.31 -8.30
N ASN A 98 -18.87 6.97 -7.54
CA ASN A 98 -18.63 8.33 -7.05
C ASN A 98 -17.78 8.32 -5.78
N LEU A 99 -16.95 9.35 -5.57
CA LEU A 99 -16.24 9.51 -4.30
C LEU A 99 -17.22 9.71 -3.15
N ILE A 100 -16.94 9.05 -2.03
CA ILE A 100 -17.67 9.25 -0.78
C ILE A 100 -17.00 10.39 -0.01
N ASP A 101 -17.48 11.61 -0.22
CA ASP A 101 -16.96 12.84 0.38
C ASP A 101 -17.68 13.29 1.67
N SER A 102 -18.84 12.68 1.96
CA SER A 102 -19.65 12.97 3.14
C SER A 102 -19.08 12.42 4.46
N GLN A 103 -18.02 11.61 4.43
CA GLN A 103 -17.45 10.94 5.60
C GLN A 103 -16.02 11.38 5.88
N SER A 104 -15.74 11.76 7.13
CA SER A 104 -14.45 12.33 7.56
C SER A 104 -13.59 11.40 8.41
N SER A 105 -14.02 10.15 8.64
CA SER A 105 -13.17 9.20 9.37
C SER A 105 -11.91 8.85 8.57
N SER A 106 -10.83 8.47 9.24
CA SER A 106 -9.54 8.15 8.61
C SER A 106 -9.62 6.99 7.59
N TRP A 107 -10.67 6.17 7.66
CA TRP A 107 -10.96 5.09 6.71
C TRP A 107 -11.65 5.55 5.43
N PHE A 108 -12.17 6.78 5.40
CA PHE A 108 -12.88 7.37 4.25
C PHE A 108 -12.16 8.58 3.68
N ALA A 109 -11.46 9.34 4.53
CA ALA A 109 -10.72 10.51 4.10
C ALA A 109 -9.43 10.67 4.90
N PHE A 110 -8.36 11.03 4.20
CA PHE A 110 -7.19 11.63 4.83
C PHE A 110 -7.41 13.14 4.91
N MET A 111 -7.20 13.72 6.09
CA MET A 111 -7.21 15.16 6.30
C MET A 111 -5.91 15.59 6.99
N PRO A 112 -5.29 16.72 6.59
CA PRO A 112 -4.12 17.24 7.27
C PRO A 112 -4.36 17.41 8.78
N GLY A 113 -3.39 17.00 9.61
CA GLY A 113 -3.49 17.11 11.06
C GLY A 113 -4.33 16.02 11.76
N GLN A 114 -4.84 15.01 11.05
CA GLN A 114 -5.45 13.84 11.69
C GLN A 114 -4.45 13.14 12.63
N SER A 115 -4.95 12.67 13.78
CA SER A 115 -4.12 12.01 14.81
C SER A 115 -3.68 10.59 14.43
N LYS A 116 -4.43 9.91 13.56
CA LYS A 116 -4.14 8.54 13.07
C LYS A 116 -4.48 8.42 11.58
N PRO A 117 -3.77 9.15 10.70
CA PRO A 117 -4.04 9.08 9.28
C PRO A 117 -3.56 7.74 8.71
N ILE A 118 -4.29 7.20 7.73
CA ILE A 118 -3.95 5.95 7.04
C ILE A 118 -3.03 6.26 5.84
N TYR A 119 -1.98 7.05 6.06
CA TYR A 119 -1.14 7.57 4.96
C TYR A 119 -0.38 6.46 4.20
N TYR A 120 -0.27 5.25 4.76
CA TYR A 120 0.34 4.12 4.07
C TYR A 120 -0.43 3.67 2.83
N VAL A 121 -1.71 4.07 2.70
CA VAL A 121 -2.50 3.84 1.49
C VAL A 121 -1.86 4.49 0.27
N PHE A 122 -1.30 5.70 0.42
CA PHE A 122 -0.65 6.42 -0.68
C PHE A 122 0.63 5.71 -1.15
N GLY A 123 1.38 5.12 -0.21
CA GLY A 123 2.53 4.28 -0.54
C GLY A 123 2.13 3.05 -1.34
N LEU A 124 1.09 2.33 -0.92
CA LEU A 124 0.61 1.14 -1.63
C LEU A 124 0.03 1.49 -3.02
N SER A 125 -0.73 2.58 -3.12
CA SER A 125 -1.27 3.09 -4.40
C SER A 125 -0.14 3.46 -5.36
N SER A 126 0.84 4.23 -4.89
CA SER A 126 2.02 4.60 -5.68
C SER A 126 2.81 3.37 -6.13
N TYR A 127 3.02 2.39 -5.24
CA TYR A 127 3.73 1.16 -5.57
C TYR A 127 2.98 0.29 -6.59
N LEU A 128 1.65 0.15 -6.47
CA LEU A 128 0.83 -0.55 -7.46
C LEU A 128 0.97 0.11 -8.83
N LEU A 129 0.73 1.42 -8.91
CA LEU A 129 0.80 2.16 -10.17
C LEU A 129 2.18 2.06 -10.83
N ALA A 130 3.25 2.20 -10.05
CA ALA A 130 4.61 2.07 -10.55
C ALA A 130 4.91 0.66 -11.08
N THR A 131 4.48 -0.38 -10.36
CA THR A 131 4.70 -1.77 -10.75
C THR A 131 3.86 -2.16 -11.96
N ALA A 132 2.63 -1.64 -12.04
CA ALA A 132 1.70 -1.87 -13.12
C ALA A 132 1.92 -0.95 -14.34
N ALA A 133 2.92 -0.06 -14.33
CA ALA A 133 3.08 0.89 -15.42
C ALA A 133 3.41 0.21 -16.75
N HIS A 134 4.29 -0.81 -16.79
CA HIS A 134 4.64 -1.57 -18.02
C HIS A 134 4.83 -0.74 -19.32
N GLY A 135 5.36 0.49 -19.21
CA GLY A 135 5.54 1.42 -20.33
C GLY A 135 4.39 2.43 -20.54
N GLU A 136 3.28 2.30 -19.81
CA GLU A 136 2.21 3.30 -19.69
C GLU A 136 2.67 4.50 -18.86
N SER A 137 3.14 5.56 -19.53
CA SER A 137 3.66 6.77 -18.88
C SER A 137 2.66 7.39 -17.89
N LYS A 138 1.36 7.32 -18.19
CA LYS A 138 0.31 7.89 -17.35
C LYS A 138 0.22 7.24 -15.96
N LEU A 139 0.37 5.92 -15.88
CA LEU A 139 0.37 5.22 -14.58
C LEU A 139 1.61 5.59 -13.76
N LEU A 140 2.77 5.74 -14.41
CA LEU A 140 3.98 6.20 -13.74
C LEU A 140 3.84 7.65 -13.23
N GLU A 141 3.31 8.56 -14.04
CA GLU A 141 3.02 9.94 -13.64
C GLU A 141 2.07 9.99 -12.42
N ASP A 142 1.01 9.17 -12.42
CA ASP A 142 0.08 9.11 -11.31
C ASP A 142 0.71 8.48 -10.05
N ALA A 143 1.64 7.53 -10.22
CA ALA A 143 2.43 6.98 -9.13
C ALA A 143 3.30 8.06 -8.45
N GLU A 144 3.94 8.91 -9.26
CA GLU A 144 4.71 10.07 -8.78
C GLU A 144 3.81 11.13 -8.13
N ALA A 145 2.60 11.32 -8.63
CA ALA A 145 1.62 12.25 -8.07
C ALA A 145 1.15 11.82 -6.68
N PHE A 146 0.84 10.53 -6.47
CA PHE A 146 0.58 9.98 -5.14
C PHE A 146 1.78 10.17 -4.20
N HIS A 147 3.00 9.96 -4.69
CA HIS A 147 4.20 10.18 -3.90
C HIS A 147 4.33 11.65 -3.47
N SER A 148 4.17 12.55 -4.42
CA SER A 148 4.24 14.00 -4.19
C SER A 148 3.16 14.46 -3.21
N TYR A 149 1.95 13.90 -3.30
CA TYR A 149 0.85 14.21 -2.41
C TYR A 149 1.22 13.97 -0.94
N TYR A 150 1.61 12.74 -0.58
CA TYR A 150 1.91 12.45 0.82
C TYR A 150 3.17 13.20 1.30
N ARG A 151 4.17 13.41 0.43
CA ARG A 151 5.38 14.16 0.80
C ARG A 151 5.07 15.63 1.13
N ASN A 152 4.23 16.26 0.32
CA ASN A 152 3.93 17.69 0.44
C ASN A 152 2.91 17.99 1.54
N ILE A 153 1.89 17.14 1.69
CA ILE A 153 0.79 17.37 2.63
C ILE A 153 1.10 16.78 4.01
N CYS A 154 1.73 15.60 4.06
CA CYS A 154 1.96 14.91 5.33
C CYS A 154 3.33 15.26 5.96
N GLY A 155 4.27 15.76 5.17
CA GLY A 155 5.61 16.16 5.62
C GLY A 155 6.51 14.99 6.01
N VAL A 156 7.77 15.30 6.31
CA VAL A 156 8.83 14.31 6.61
C VAL A 156 8.49 13.41 7.80
N ALA A 157 7.71 13.92 8.77
CA ALA A 157 7.26 13.16 9.93
C ALA A 157 6.51 11.87 9.56
N THR A 158 5.86 11.81 8.40
CA THR A 158 5.20 10.58 7.93
C THR A 158 6.13 9.54 7.33
N ILE A 159 7.34 9.95 6.93
CA ILE A 159 8.40 9.04 6.45
C ILE A 159 9.14 8.39 7.64
N GLU A 160 9.09 9.03 8.82
CA GLU A 160 9.65 8.51 10.07
C GLU A 160 8.56 8.02 11.03
N HIS A 161 7.72 7.10 10.57
CA HIS A 161 6.64 6.50 11.38
C HIS A 161 6.56 4.98 11.14
N PRO A 162 6.06 4.18 12.10
CA PRO A 162 5.75 2.75 11.91
C PRO A 162 5.27 2.24 10.55
N TYR A 163 4.51 3.01 9.76
CA TYR A 163 3.99 2.53 8.47
C TYR A 163 4.80 3.02 7.26
N SER A 164 5.94 3.69 7.50
CA SER A 164 6.76 4.29 6.44
C SER A 164 7.43 3.27 5.53
N GLY A 165 7.48 1.99 5.89
CA GLY A 165 8.04 0.95 5.02
C GLY A 165 7.32 0.85 3.66
N LYS A 166 6.00 1.07 3.61
CA LYS A 166 5.21 1.07 2.36
C LYS A 166 5.53 2.29 1.49
N ILE A 167 5.78 3.44 2.12
CA ILE A 167 6.28 4.65 1.49
C ILE A 167 7.70 4.42 0.92
N GLY A 168 8.57 3.78 1.71
CA GLY A 168 9.93 3.45 1.28
C GLY A 168 9.94 2.49 0.10
N LEU A 169 9.08 1.47 0.13
CA LEU A 169 8.90 0.52 -0.97
C LEU A 169 8.48 1.23 -2.26
N ALA A 170 7.43 2.05 -2.22
CA ALA A 170 6.98 2.85 -3.36
C ALA A 170 8.09 3.74 -3.93
N SER A 171 8.79 4.45 -3.04
CA SER A 171 9.88 5.35 -3.42
C SER A 171 11.06 4.60 -4.04
N SER A 172 11.38 3.40 -3.54
CA SER A 172 12.44 2.58 -4.12
C SER A 172 12.10 2.13 -5.55
N MET A 173 10.84 1.77 -5.80
CA MET A 173 10.37 1.38 -7.14
C MET A 173 10.35 2.58 -8.10
N LEU A 174 9.84 3.73 -7.65
CA LEU A 174 9.89 4.96 -8.44
C LEU A 174 11.34 5.34 -8.79
N TYR A 175 12.28 5.21 -7.86
CA TYR A 175 13.69 5.42 -8.17
C TYR A 175 14.21 4.44 -9.22
N LYS A 176 13.89 3.14 -9.10
CA LYS A 176 14.29 2.11 -10.07
C LYS A 176 13.80 2.42 -11.48
N LEU A 177 12.60 2.98 -11.62
CA LEU A 177 11.98 3.29 -12.90
C LEU A 177 12.40 4.66 -13.49
N THR A 178 12.68 5.65 -12.64
CA THR A 178 12.87 7.04 -13.08
C THR A 178 14.30 7.55 -12.91
N GLY A 179 15.11 6.92 -12.07
CA GLY A 179 16.42 7.41 -11.65
C GLY A 179 16.38 8.68 -10.78
N ASN A 180 15.20 9.20 -10.40
CA ASN A 180 15.10 10.46 -9.68
C ASN A 180 15.58 10.33 -8.21
N PRO A 181 16.65 11.03 -7.80
CA PRO A 181 17.26 10.87 -6.48
C PRO A 181 16.34 11.24 -5.32
N ILE A 182 15.31 12.05 -5.55
CA ILE A 182 14.31 12.40 -4.54
C ILE A 182 13.63 11.13 -3.99
N PHE A 183 13.33 10.16 -4.85
CA PHE A 183 12.70 8.90 -4.45
C PHE A 183 13.68 7.98 -3.73
N ARG A 184 14.94 7.91 -4.19
CA ARG A 184 16.02 7.19 -3.48
C ARG A 184 16.17 7.69 -2.04
N ASP A 185 16.22 9.00 -1.88
CA ASP A 185 16.47 9.62 -0.57
C ASP A 185 15.27 9.38 0.38
N THR A 186 14.03 9.41 -0.13
CA THR A 186 12.84 9.00 0.62
C THR A 186 12.93 7.52 1.05
N ALA A 187 13.29 6.62 0.12
CA ALA A 187 13.41 5.19 0.38
C ALA A 187 14.46 4.88 1.46
N ILE A 188 15.64 5.51 1.37
CA ILE A 188 16.71 5.38 2.37
C ILE A 188 16.26 5.92 3.73
N THR A 189 15.54 7.04 3.76
CA THR A 189 15.02 7.63 5.01
C THR A 189 14.06 6.67 5.70
N ALA A 190 13.09 6.12 4.98
CA ALA A 190 12.15 5.13 5.50
C ALA A 190 12.87 3.86 5.99
N ALA A 191 13.81 3.32 5.20
CA ALA A 191 14.57 2.13 5.58
C ALA A 191 15.41 2.35 6.84
N ARG A 192 16.12 3.48 6.94
CA ARG A 192 16.89 3.85 8.14
C ARG A 192 15.99 4.00 9.36
N TYR A 193 14.80 4.58 9.19
CA TYR A 193 13.84 4.67 10.27
C TYR A 193 13.46 3.28 10.81
N LEU A 194 13.10 2.34 9.93
CA LEU A 194 12.76 0.98 10.34
C LEU A 194 13.94 0.31 11.06
N ILE A 195 15.14 0.36 10.50
CA ILE A 195 16.34 -0.24 11.13
C ILE A 195 16.60 0.34 12.53
N ARG A 196 16.47 1.66 12.72
CA ARG A 196 16.65 2.28 14.04
C ARG A 196 15.60 1.85 15.08
N ARG A 197 14.43 1.39 14.64
CA ARG A 197 13.34 0.90 15.49
C ARG A 197 13.42 -0.60 15.77
N GLN A 198 14.40 -1.30 15.18
CA GLN A 198 14.61 -2.72 15.45
C GLN A 198 15.11 -2.91 16.88
N SER A 199 14.52 -3.85 17.60
CA SER A 199 15.00 -4.27 18.92
C SER A 199 16.36 -4.98 18.78
N PRO A 200 17.19 -5.01 19.85
CA PRO A 200 18.50 -5.67 19.79
C PRO A 200 18.47 -7.16 19.41
N ASP A 201 17.34 -7.83 19.63
CA ASP A 201 17.10 -9.23 19.26
C ASP A 201 16.54 -9.41 17.83
N GLY A 202 16.48 -8.32 17.06
CA GLY A 202 16.07 -8.33 15.66
C GLY A 202 14.56 -8.15 15.42
N ARG A 203 13.74 -8.03 16.47
CA ARG A 203 12.28 -7.91 16.35
C ARG A 203 11.82 -6.47 16.19
N TRP A 204 10.66 -6.30 15.57
CA TRP A 204 9.92 -5.04 15.56
C TRP A 204 8.59 -5.17 16.28
N THR A 205 8.27 -4.13 17.06
CA THR A 205 7.04 -4.04 17.84
C THR A 205 6.39 -2.69 17.63
N LEU A 206 5.06 -2.71 17.49
CA LEU A 206 4.20 -1.53 17.52
C LEU A 206 3.28 -1.65 18.72
N GLU A 207 3.68 -1.03 19.83
CA GLU A 207 3.01 -1.14 21.13
C GLU A 207 1.53 -0.71 21.04
N GLU A 208 1.19 0.21 20.13
CA GLU A 208 -0.18 0.67 19.92
C GLU A 208 -1.15 -0.42 19.43
N PHE A 209 -0.63 -1.52 18.90
CA PHE A 209 -1.43 -2.68 18.48
C PHE A 209 -1.47 -3.81 19.51
N ILE A 210 -0.68 -3.71 20.58
CA ILE A 210 -0.69 -4.69 21.65
C ILE A 210 -1.87 -4.37 22.56
N LYS A 211 -2.73 -5.37 22.79
CA LYS A 211 -3.83 -5.27 23.74
C LYS A 211 -3.29 -4.99 25.14
N PRO A 212 -4.04 -4.29 26.01
CA PRO A 212 -3.58 -4.01 27.37
C PRO A 212 -3.21 -5.26 28.19
N ASP A 213 -3.81 -6.41 27.88
CA ASP A 213 -3.54 -7.69 28.53
C ASP A 213 -2.34 -8.45 27.92
N GLY A 214 -1.69 -7.89 26.90
CA GLY A 214 -0.55 -8.51 26.21
C GLY A 214 -0.90 -9.75 25.38
N SER A 215 -2.17 -10.15 25.29
CA SER A 215 -2.57 -11.45 24.75
C SER A 215 -2.25 -11.65 23.27
N ASN A 216 -2.06 -10.56 22.51
CA ASN A 216 -1.69 -10.59 21.10
C ASN A 216 -0.25 -10.13 20.83
N ALA A 217 0.57 -9.89 21.85
CA ALA A 217 1.92 -9.32 21.69
C ALA A 217 2.77 -10.11 20.70
N LEU A 218 2.88 -11.44 20.89
CA LEU A 218 3.67 -12.30 20.01
C LEU A 218 3.17 -12.27 18.56
N SER A 219 1.85 -12.21 18.34
CA SER A 219 1.28 -12.14 17.00
C SER A 219 1.58 -10.80 16.32
N VAL A 220 1.56 -9.69 17.07
CA VAL A 220 1.93 -8.37 16.56
C VAL A 220 3.41 -8.35 16.21
N GLU A 221 4.27 -8.81 17.11
CA GLU A 221 5.72 -8.87 16.89
C GLU A 221 6.09 -9.69 15.66
N ALA A 222 5.51 -10.89 15.51
CA ALA A 222 5.76 -11.75 14.36
C ALA A 222 5.33 -11.08 13.05
N ASP A 223 4.13 -10.50 13.02
CA ASP A 223 3.58 -9.84 11.83
C ASP A 223 4.40 -8.61 11.42
N ARG A 224 4.75 -7.73 12.38
CA ARG A 224 5.53 -6.52 12.11
C ARG A 224 6.97 -6.84 11.72
N THR A 225 7.58 -7.84 12.35
CA THR A 225 8.92 -8.30 12.00
C THR A 225 8.96 -8.86 10.58
N ALA A 226 8.01 -9.74 10.23
CA ALA A 226 7.92 -10.29 8.88
C ALA A 226 7.69 -9.18 7.83
N GLU A 227 6.75 -8.27 8.08
CA GLU A 227 6.47 -7.16 7.16
C GLU A 227 7.72 -6.28 6.94
N PHE A 228 8.41 -5.87 7.99
CA PHE A 228 9.54 -4.95 7.84
C PHE A 228 10.77 -5.61 7.22
N VAL A 229 11.01 -6.91 7.46
CA VAL A 229 12.06 -7.66 6.75
C VAL A 229 11.76 -7.71 5.25
N ILE A 230 10.53 -8.01 4.85
CA ILE A 230 10.12 -8.04 3.44
C ILE A 230 10.30 -6.66 2.81
N LEU A 231 9.82 -5.60 3.47
CA LEU A 231 9.92 -4.23 2.97
C LEU A 231 11.37 -3.77 2.84
N LEU A 232 12.23 -4.04 3.83
CA LEU A 232 13.64 -3.67 3.79
C LEU A 232 14.40 -4.39 2.67
N ASN A 233 14.12 -5.69 2.47
CA ASN A 233 14.73 -6.46 1.39
C ASN A 233 14.30 -5.95 0.01
N ALA A 234 13.00 -5.66 -0.18
CA ALA A 234 12.49 -5.12 -1.44
C ALA A 234 13.03 -3.72 -1.73
N ILE A 235 13.10 -2.85 -0.70
CA ILE A 235 13.74 -1.53 -0.83
C ILE A 235 15.20 -1.69 -1.25
N HIS A 236 15.96 -2.55 -0.56
CA HIS A 236 17.36 -2.80 -0.90
C HIS A 236 17.51 -3.26 -2.36
N ALA A 237 16.76 -4.29 -2.77
CA ALA A 237 16.79 -4.81 -4.14
C ALA A 237 16.52 -3.70 -5.16
N ASN A 238 15.46 -2.91 -4.99
CA ASN A 238 15.13 -1.82 -5.91
C ASN A 238 16.18 -0.70 -5.97
N LEU A 239 16.93 -0.47 -4.89
CA LEU A 239 17.99 0.54 -4.86
C LEU A 239 19.31 0.04 -5.46
N THR A 240 19.59 -1.26 -5.42
CA THR A 240 20.86 -1.85 -5.87
C THR A 240 20.80 -2.48 -7.26
N GLU A 241 19.63 -2.97 -7.66
CA GLU A 241 19.40 -3.44 -9.03
C GLU A 241 19.26 -2.23 -9.94
N GLN A 242 20.38 -1.78 -10.52
CA GLN A 242 20.32 -0.88 -11.65
C GLN A 242 19.65 -1.61 -12.81
N THR A 243 18.53 -1.08 -13.30
CA THR A 243 18.00 -1.46 -14.61
C THR A 243 19.05 -1.07 -15.66
N ILE A 244 19.83 -2.05 -16.11
CA ILE A 244 20.58 -1.94 -17.36
C ILE A 244 19.52 -2.09 -18.45
N GLY A 245 19.13 -0.97 -19.06
CA GLY A 245 18.17 -0.94 -20.17
C GLY A 245 17.61 0.44 -20.38
#